data_AF-A0A7Y9JT52-F1
#
_entry.id   AF-A0A7Y9JT52-F1
#
_cell.length_a   1.000
_cell.length_b   1.000
_cell.length_c   1.000
_cell.angle_alpha   90.00
_cell.angle_beta   90.00
_cell.angle_gamma   90.00
#
_symmetry.space_group_name_H-M   'P 1'
#
loop_
_entity.id
_entity.type
_entity.pdbx_description
1 polymer ?
#
loop_
_entity_poly.entity_id
_entity_poly.type
_entity_poly.pdbx_seq_one_letter_code
_entity_poly.pdbx_strand_id
1 'polypeptide(L)'
;MVTPAVLLAVLLVCCAAALASGPVGERQRSRERNRRLRYVERHPQRVNLGDIETLMRAHELPEEEIRLLSAKARSRGIRPLTMWMWIQQRGVHTLAVVVAADLSHEELIAHLAHGTVPDLAELEVFAALNGLTRSGAEPTRTVLGTSAAVAPPSRPAAPSVGPRTPLGGPAEPARRALPPVTDPGSWPYGDIRDILGTDGRDGYAA
;
A
#
# COMPACT_ATOMS: atom_id res chain seq x y z
N MET A 1 29.86 -29.43 -53.29
CA MET A 1 30.13 -30.02 -51.96
C MET A 1 30.27 -28.87 -50.97
N VAL A 2 29.33 -28.70 -50.05
CA VAL A 2 29.42 -27.66 -49.02
C VAL A 2 30.40 -28.15 -47.97
N THR A 3 31.47 -27.41 -47.71
CA THR A 3 32.49 -27.80 -46.73
C THR A 3 31.93 -27.62 -45.31
N PRO A 4 32.24 -28.53 -44.37
CA PRO A 4 31.74 -28.46 -42.99
C PRO A 4 32.12 -27.13 -42.30
N ALA A 5 33.21 -26.49 -42.74
CA ALA A 5 33.63 -25.17 -42.28
C ALA A 5 32.61 -24.06 -42.59
N VAL A 6 31.93 -24.11 -43.75
CA VAL A 6 30.91 -23.11 -44.13
C VAL A 6 29.67 -23.25 -43.26
N LEU A 7 29.24 -24.48 -42.98
CA LEU A 7 28.12 -24.77 -42.08
C LEU A 7 28.40 -24.28 -40.66
N LEU A 8 29.61 -24.50 -40.15
CA LEU A 8 30.00 -24.09 -38.80
C LEU A 8 30.11 -22.57 -38.66
N ALA A 9 30.61 -21.88 -39.69
CA ALA A 9 30.64 -20.42 -39.74
C ALA A 9 29.23 -19.80 -39.76
N VAL A 10 28.31 -20.36 -40.56
CA VAL A 10 26.90 -19.91 -40.58
C VAL A 10 26.24 -20.14 -39.23
N LEU A 11 26.46 -21.29 -38.60
CA LEU A 11 25.89 -21.59 -37.28
C LEU A 11 26.39 -20.63 -36.19
N LEU A 12 27.69 -20.29 -36.21
CA LEU A 12 28.28 -19.30 -35.30
C LEU A 12 27.71 -17.89 -35.50
N VAL A 13 27.53 -17.46 -36.76
CA VAL A 13 26.93 -16.16 -37.07
C VAL A 13 25.46 -16.11 -36.64
N CYS A 14 24.69 -17.19 -36.85
CA CYS A 14 23.31 -17.29 -36.38
C CYS A 14 23.20 -17.30 -34.85
N CYS A 15 24.07 -18.02 -34.14
CA CYS A 15 24.12 -18.00 -32.67
C CYS A 15 24.53 -16.61 -32.13
N ALA A 16 25.51 -15.96 -32.75
CA ALA A 16 25.92 -14.60 -32.38
C ALA A 16 24.80 -13.57 -32.62
N ALA A 17 24.05 -13.70 -33.73
CA ALA A 17 22.90 -12.84 -34.01
C ALA A 17 21.72 -13.09 -33.05
N ALA A 18 21.47 -14.33 -32.65
CA ALA A 18 20.45 -14.67 -31.66
C ALA A 18 20.79 -14.13 -30.26
N LEU A 19 22.07 -14.13 -29.89
CA LEU A 19 22.55 -13.56 -28.62
C LEU A 19 22.63 -12.02 -28.66
N ALA A 20 22.95 -11.43 -29.81
CA ALA A 20 22.93 -9.98 -30.02
C ALA A 20 21.51 -9.41 -30.07
N SER A 21 20.53 -10.25 -30.40
CA SER A 21 19.08 -9.96 -30.26
C SER A 21 18.59 -10.11 -28.80
N GLY A 22 19.52 -10.07 -27.84
CA GLY A 22 19.25 -10.01 -26.40
C GLY A 22 18.35 -8.82 -26.00
N PRO A 23 17.94 -8.75 -24.73
CA PRO A 23 16.61 -8.32 -24.26
C PRO A 23 16.37 -6.80 -24.34
N VAL A 24 16.34 -6.23 -25.55
CA VAL A 24 15.86 -4.85 -25.79
C VAL A 24 14.45 -4.69 -25.21
N GLY A 25 13.65 -5.76 -25.27
CA GLY A 25 12.31 -5.82 -24.69
C GLY A 25 12.26 -5.65 -23.17
N GLU A 26 13.19 -6.19 -22.39
CA GLU A 26 13.07 -6.14 -20.92
C GLU A 26 13.40 -4.78 -20.35
N ARG A 27 14.48 -4.14 -20.84
CA ARG A 27 14.83 -2.77 -20.45
C ARG A 27 13.73 -1.80 -20.87
N GLN A 28 13.16 -1.97 -22.07
CA GLN A 28 12.05 -1.15 -22.53
C GLN A 28 10.78 -1.38 -21.70
N ARG A 29 10.43 -2.64 -21.38
CA ARG A 29 9.30 -2.98 -20.50
C ARG A 29 9.48 -2.41 -19.09
N SER A 30 10.69 -2.48 -18.53
CA SER A 30 11.00 -1.90 -17.22
C SER A 30 10.82 -0.37 -17.23
N ARG A 31 11.33 0.32 -18.27
CA ARG A 31 11.12 1.77 -18.44
C ARG A 31 9.64 2.12 -18.57
N GLU A 32 8.87 1.35 -19.34
CA GLU A 32 7.44 1.59 -19.52
C GLU A 32 6.66 1.34 -18.22
N ARG A 33 6.99 0.29 -17.45
CA ARG A 33 6.43 0.07 -16.11
C ARG A 33 6.72 1.24 -15.18
N ASN A 34 7.95 1.73 -15.14
CA ASN A 34 8.32 2.88 -14.31
C ASN A 34 7.61 4.16 -14.74
N ARG A 35 7.48 4.40 -16.05
CA ARG A 35 6.69 5.52 -16.58
C ARG A 35 5.23 5.42 -16.15
N ARG A 36 4.67 4.21 -16.19
CA ARG A 36 3.29 3.95 -15.80
C ARG A 36 3.07 4.14 -14.30
N LEU A 37 3.97 3.67 -13.44
CA LEU A 37 3.89 3.91 -11.99
C LEU A 37 3.91 5.41 -11.68
N ARG A 38 4.80 6.20 -12.30
CA ARG A 38 4.83 7.66 -12.16
C ARG A 38 3.58 8.36 -12.69
N TYR A 39 2.87 7.74 -13.63
CA TYR A 39 1.60 8.26 -14.14
C TYR A 39 0.48 8.00 -13.14
N VAL A 40 0.40 6.78 -12.60
CA VAL A 40 -0.56 6.37 -11.57
C VAL A 40 -0.38 7.17 -10.28
N GLU A 41 0.85 7.45 -9.88
CA GLU A 41 1.15 8.29 -8.73
C GLU A 41 0.53 9.70 -8.85
N ARG A 42 0.48 10.24 -10.07
CA ARG A 42 -0.18 11.53 -10.37
C ARG A 42 -1.69 11.40 -10.61
N HIS A 43 -2.17 10.22 -10.97
CA HIS A 43 -3.56 9.95 -11.31
C HIS A 43 -4.03 8.64 -10.66
N PRO A 44 -4.16 8.60 -9.32
CA PRO A 44 -4.44 7.36 -8.58
C PRO A 44 -5.75 6.70 -9.03
N GLN A 45 -6.73 7.48 -9.49
CA GLN A 45 -8.00 6.99 -10.05
C GLN A 45 -7.86 6.12 -11.31
N ARG A 46 -6.67 6.09 -11.94
CA ARG A 46 -6.36 5.27 -13.12
C ARG A 46 -5.63 3.96 -12.77
N VAL A 47 -5.40 3.68 -11.50
CA VAL A 47 -4.73 2.45 -11.07
C VAL A 47 -5.55 1.21 -11.44
N ASN A 48 -4.87 0.17 -11.91
CA ASN A 48 -5.48 -1.15 -12.14
C ASN A 48 -4.79 -2.25 -11.32
N LEU A 49 -5.32 -3.47 -11.36
CA LEU A 49 -4.78 -4.58 -10.59
C LEU A 49 -3.33 -4.93 -10.99
N GLY A 50 -2.97 -4.83 -12.27
CA GLY A 50 -1.60 -5.09 -12.74
C GLY A 50 -0.58 -4.06 -12.21
N ASP A 51 -1.00 -2.82 -11.99
CA ASP A 51 -0.18 -1.79 -11.34
C ASP A 51 0.08 -2.15 -9.86
N ILE A 52 -0.94 -2.69 -9.17
CA ILE A 52 -0.82 -3.20 -7.78
C ILE A 52 0.11 -4.41 -7.71
N GLU A 53 -0.02 -5.38 -8.61
CA GLU A 53 0.88 -6.54 -8.69
C GLU A 53 2.33 -6.12 -8.98
N THR A 54 2.51 -5.09 -9.80
CA THR A 54 3.84 -4.52 -10.08
C THR A 54 4.44 -3.90 -8.83
N LEU A 55 3.66 -3.18 -8.03
CA LEU A 55 4.09 -2.67 -6.73
C LEU A 55 4.43 -3.80 -5.75
N MET A 56 3.57 -4.82 -5.64
CA MET A 56 3.84 -5.96 -4.76
C MET A 56 5.15 -6.65 -5.10
N ARG A 57 5.42 -6.85 -6.41
CA ARG A 57 6.68 -7.41 -6.89
C ARG A 57 7.88 -6.51 -6.61
N ALA A 58 7.71 -5.19 -6.69
CA ALA A 58 8.76 -4.22 -6.36
C ALA A 58 9.11 -4.21 -4.86
N HIS A 59 8.17 -4.63 -4.00
CA HIS A 59 8.36 -4.84 -2.57
C HIS A 59 8.69 -6.29 -2.20
N GLU A 60 9.19 -7.07 -3.17
CA GLU A 60 9.73 -8.43 -2.96
C GLU A 60 8.71 -9.44 -2.40
N LEU A 61 7.41 -9.24 -2.62
CA LEU A 61 6.41 -10.27 -2.29
C LEU A 61 6.59 -11.49 -3.21
N PRO A 62 6.51 -12.73 -2.67
CA PRO A 62 6.51 -13.94 -3.48
C PRO A 62 5.40 -13.95 -4.53
N GLU A 63 5.68 -14.45 -5.73
CA GLU A 63 4.71 -14.45 -6.83
C GLU A 63 3.45 -15.28 -6.51
N GLU A 64 3.57 -16.30 -5.66
CA GLU A 64 2.44 -17.09 -5.15
C GLU A 64 1.51 -16.26 -4.26
N GLU A 65 2.08 -15.46 -3.36
CA GLU A 65 1.32 -14.52 -2.52
C GLU A 65 0.64 -13.45 -3.38
N ILE A 66 1.34 -12.89 -4.37
CA ILE A 66 0.76 -11.91 -5.29
C ILE A 66 -0.47 -12.50 -6.00
N ARG A 67 -0.38 -13.75 -6.49
CA ARG A 67 -1.52 -14.43 -7.12
C ARG A 67 -2.67 -14.66 -6.16
N LEU A 68 -2.38 -15.11 -4.93
CA LEU A 68 -3.37 -15.30 -3.87
C LEU A 68 -4.11 -13.99 -3.58
N LEU A 69 -3.37 -12.90 -3.36
CA LEU A 69 -3.91 -11.58 -3.04
C LEU A 69 -4.74 -11.02 -4.20
N SER A 70 -4.27 -11.14 -5.44
CA SER A 70 -5.03 -10.73 -6.64
C SER A 70 -6.33 -11.52 -6.80
N ALA A 71 -6.30 -12.83 -6.54
CA ALA A 71 -7.50 -13.67 -6.58
C ALA A 71 -8.50 -13.29 -5.48
N LYS A 72 -8.02 -13.13 -4.24
CA LYS A 72 -8.84 -12.70 -3.09
C LYS A 72 -9.45 -11.32 -3.33
N ALA A 73 -8.64 -10.34 -3.73
CA ALA A 73 -9.10 -8.99 -4.03
C ALA A 73 -10.20 -8.98 -5.11
N ARG A 74 -10.04 -9.78 -6.17
CA ARG A 74 -11.08 -9.92 -7.20
C ARG A 74 -12.35 -10.58 -6.66
N SER A 75 -12.22 -11.66 -5.88
CA SER A 75 -13.37 -12.37 -5.30
C SER A 75 -14.18 -11.51 -4.32
N ARG A 76 -13.51 -10.60 -3.60
CA ARG A 76 -14.11 -9.69 -2.62
C ARG A 76 -14.51 -8.34 -3.21
N GLY A 77 -14.32 -8.14 -4.52
CA GLY A 77 -14.64 -6.88 -5.19
C GLY A 77 -13.80 -5.68 -4.69
N ILE A 78 -12.61 -5.92 -4.14
CA ILE A 78 -11.74 -4.85 -3.64
C ILE A 78 -11.22 -4.06 -4.84
N ARG A 79 -11.58 -2.78 -4.90
CA ARG A 79 -11.19 -1.91 -6.01
C ARG A 79 -9.68 -1.63 -5.97
N PRO A 80 -8.98 -1.62 -7.13
CA PRO A 80 -7.55 -1.30 -7.18
C PRO A 80 -7.18 0.05 -6.56
N LEU A 81 -8.05 1.06 -6.67
CA LEU A 81 -7.85 2.36 -6.01
C LEU A 81 -7.73 2.24 -4.49
N THR A 82 -8.55 1.40 -3.87
CA THR A 82 -8.49 1.16 -2.42
C THR A 82 -7.21 0.45 -2.05
N MET A 83 -6.80 -0.57 -2.81
CA MET A 83 -5.52 -1.26 -2.60
C MET A 83 -4.34 -0.27 -2.71
N TRP A 84 -4.36 0.61 -3.71
CA TRP A 84 -3.36 1.66 -3.87
C TRP A 84 -3.30 2.58 -2.65
N MET A 85 -4.44 3.09 -2.18
CA MET A 85 -4.50 3.97 -0.99
C MET A 85 -3.94 3.27 0.26
N TRP A 86 -4.25 1.99 0.45
CA TRP A 86 -3.69 1.19 1.54
C TRP A 86 -2.18 1.04 1.43
N ILE A 87 -1.64 0.77 0.24
CA ILE A 87 -0.19 0.69 0.02
C ILE A 87 0.48 2.03 0.36
N GLN A 88 -0.09 3.15 -0.07
CA GLN A 88 0.47 4.47 0.19
C GLN A 88 0.47 4.84 1.68
N GLN A 89 -0.58 4.48 2.41
CA GLN A 89 -0.71 4.87 3.82
C GLN A 89 -0.05 3.88 4.79
N ARG A 90 -0.08 2.58 4.48
CA ARG A 90 0.27 1.49 5.41
C ARG A 90 1.30 0.50 4.85
N GLY A 91 1.66 0.62 3.58
CA GLY A 91 2.61 -0.28 2.92
C GLY A 91 2.00 -1.56 2.37
N VAL A 92 2.79 -2.24 1.53
CA VAL A 92 2.36 -3.46 0.82
C VAL A 92 2.13 -4.64 1.76
N HIS A 93 2.98 -4.84 2.77
CA HIS A 93 2.83 -5.98 3.69
C HIS A 93 1.55 -5.88 4.53
N THR A 94 1.19 -4.69 4.98
CA THR A 94 -0.08 -4.47 5.68
C THR A 94 -1.27 -4.77 4.76
N LEU A 95 -1.22 -4.32 3.50
CA LEU A 95 -2.25 -4.67 2.51
C LEU A 95 -2.34 -6.20 2.32
N ALA A 96 -1.20 -6.90 2.23
CA ALA A 96 -1.17 -8.34 2.08
C ALA A 96 -1.87 -9.05 3.24
N VAL A 97 -1.58 -8.66 4.48
CA VAL A 97 -2.24 -9.21 5.67
C VAL A 97 -3.75 -8.97 5.63
N VAL A 98 -4.20 -7.73 5.42
CA VAL A 98 -5.65 -7.43 5.46
C VAL A 98 -6.43 -8.10 4.34
N VAL A 99 -5.87 -8.20 3.12
CA VAL A 99 -6.52 -8.89 1.99
C VAL A 99 -6.49 -10.40 2.19
N ALA A 100 -5.38 -10.97 2.67
CA ALA A 100 -5.29 -12.40 2.97
C ALA A 100 -6.23 -12.79 4.11
N ALA A 101 -6.38 -11.94 5.12
CA ALA A 101 -7.33 -12.08 6.23
C ALA A 101 -8.79 -11.80 5.83
N ASP A 102 -9.07 -11.67 4.53
CA ASP A 102 -10.42 -11.64 4.00
C ASP A 102 -11.25 -10.41 4.42
N LEU A 103 -10.60 -9.25 4.64
CA LEU A 103 -11.34 -8.00 4.82
C LEU A 103 -12.08 -7.61 3.53
N SER A 104 -13.32 -7.18 3.70
CA SER A 104 -14.17 -6.67 2.63
C SER A 104 -13.71 -5.29 2.14
N HIS A 105 -14.17 -4.92 0.94
CA HIS A 105 -13.92 -3.58 0.40
C HIS A 105 -14.43 -2.46 1.32
N GLU A 106 -15.58 -2.66 1.96
CA GLU A 106 -16.23 -1.69 2.84
C GLU A 106 -15.43 -1.48 4.13
N GLU A 107 -14.96 -2.55 4.77
CA GLU A 107 -14.10 -2.48 5.96
C GLU A 107 -12.78 -1.76 5.65
N LEU A 108 -12.17 -2.07 4.49
CA LEU A 108 -10.97 -1.38 4.05
C LEU A 108 -11.19 0.12 3.84
N ILE A 109 -12.34 0.53 3.30
CA ILE A 109 -12.69 1.95 3.18
C ILE A 109 -12.95 2.57 4.54
N ALA A 110 -13.65 1.87 5.44
CA ALA A 110 -13.94 2.37 6.78
C ALA A 110 -12.64 2.67 7.54
N HIS A 111 -11.67 1.76 7.53
CA HIS A 111 -10.37 1.99 8.17
C HIS A 111 -9.59 3.15 7.53
N LEU A 112 -9.63 3.31 6.20
CA LEU A 112 -9.03 4.48 5.53
C LEU A 112 -9.71 5.79 5.94
N ALA A 113 -11.04 5.81 5.99
CA ALA A 113 -11.83 7.00 6.32
C ALA A 113 -11.61 7.46 7.78
N HIS A 114 -11.51 6.51 8.71
CA HIS A 114 -11.25 6.79 10.12
C HIS A 114 -9.76 6.93 10.46
N GLY A 115 -8.86 6.69 9.50
CA GLY A 115 -7.41 6.68 9.74
C GLY A 115 -6.96 5.59 10.74
N THR A 116 -7.75 4.54 10.92
CA THR A 116 -7.46 3.43 11.84
C THR A 116 -6.74 2.29 11.11
N VAL A 117 -6.19 1.34 11.88
CA VAL A 117 -5.63 0.08 11.38
C VAL A 117 -6.34 -1.04 12.15
N PRO A 118 -6.80 -2.11 11.48
CA PRO A 118 -7.29 -3.29 12.18
C PRO A 118 -6.19 -3.92 13.04
N ASP A 119 -6.55 -4.73 14.03
CA ASP A 119 -5.55 -5.44 14.84
C ASP A 119 -4.77 -6.43 13.96
N LEU A 120 -3.56 -6.03 13.55
CA LEU A 120 -2.74 -6.80 12.64
C LEU A 120 -2.31 -8.13 13.26
N ALA A 121 -2.18 -8.22 14.57
CA ALA A 121 -1.79 -9.47 15.22
C ALA A 121 -2.89 -10.53 15.07
N GLU A 122 -4.15 -10.12 15.20
CA GLU A 122 -5.31 -10.99 14.95
C GLU A 122 -5.42 -11.35 13.46
N LEU A 123 -5.32 -10.35 12.57
CA LEU A 123 -5.43 -10.58 11.13
C LEU A 123 -4.30 -11.43 10.57
N GLU A 124 -3.09 -11.37 11.13
CA GLU A 124 -1.99 -12.25 10.74
C GLU A 124 -2.32 -13.73 10.95
N VAL A 125 -3.09 -14.07 11.99
CA VAL A 125 -3.54 -15.46 12.22
C VAL A 125 -4.48 -15.89 11.11
N PHE A 126 -5.48 -15.06 10.77
CA PHE A 126 -6.41 -15.34 9.69
C PHE A 126 -5.72 -15.39 8.32
N ALA A 127 -4.77 -14.49 8.06
CA ALA A 127 -3.97 -14.49 6.85
C ALA A 127 -3.15 -15.78 6.71
N ALA A 128 -2.54 -16.25 7.80
CA ALA A 128 -1.77 -17.51 7.81
C ALA A 128 -2.66 -18.72 7.54
N LEU A 129 -3.86 -18.78 8.13
CA LEU A 129 -4.86 -19.83 7.86
C LEU A 129 -5.32 -19.82 6.39
N ASN A 130 -5.30 -18.65 5.76
CA ASN A 130 -5.66 -18.44 4.36
C ASN A 130 -4.50 -18.65 3.37
N GLY A 131 -3.37 -19.20 3.82
CA GLY A 131 -2.25 -19.56 2.97
C GLY A 131 -1.27 -18.43 2.68
N LEU A 132 -1.34 -17.30 3.38
CA LEU A 132 -0.25 -16.33 3.38
C LEU A 132 0.91 -16.91 4.19
N THR A 133 1.82 -17.60 3.51
CA THR A 133 3.06 -18.09 4.11
C THR A 133 3.87 -16.90 4.57
N ARG A 134 4.28 -16.83 5.83
CA ARG A 134 5.25 -15.81 6.28
C ARG A 134 6.58 -16.05 5.57
N SER A 135 6.76 -15.51 4.38
CA SER A 135 8.04 -15.53 3.70
C SER A 135 8.93 -14.44 4.32
N GLY A 136 9.90 -14.84 5.14
CA GLY A 136 11.18 -14.14 5.22
C GLY A 136 11.47 -13.23 6.42
N ALA A 137 10.69 -13.27 7.50
CA ALA A 137 11.19 -12.85 8.81
C ALA A 137 10.82 -13.94 9.80
N GLU A 138 11.69 -14.95 9.87
CA GLU A 138 11.80 -15.78 11.05
C GLU A 138 11.76 -14.81 12.24
N PRO A 139 10.72 -14.84 13.10
CA PRO A 139 10.86 -14.20 14.37
C PRO A 139 11.99 -15.01 15.00
N THR A 140 13.17 -14.42 15.10
CA THR A 140 14.10 -14.75 16.16
C THR A 140 13.30 -14.52 17.45
N ARG A 141 12.46 -15.49 17.80
CA ARG A 141 12.04 -15.73 19.16
C ARG A 141 13.35 -16.11 19.81
N THR A 142 14.06 -15.08 20.25
CA THR A 142 14.97 -15.19 21.38
C THR A 142 14.13 -15.79 22.47
N VAL A 143 14.23 -17.11 22.59
CA VAL A 143 13.68 -17.86 23.73
C VAL A 143 14.17 -17.11 24.95
N LEU A 144 13.20 -16.64 25.74
CA LEU A 144 13.41 -15.94 26.99
C LEU A 144 14.51 -16.65 27.79
N GLY A 145 15.70 -16.05 27.80
CA GLY A 145 16.68 -16.28 28.84
C GLY A 145 16.09 -15.74 30.13
N THR A 146 15.52 -16.64 30.93
CA THR A 146 15.25 -16.39 32.34
C THR A 146 16.52 -15.88 33.03
N SER A 147 16.36 -14.84 33.83
CA SER A 147 17.29 -14.28 34.83
C SER A 147 18.44 -13.41 34.34
N ALA A 148 18.26 -12.09 34.50
CA ALA A 148 19.11 -11.30 35.39
C ALA A 148 18.33 -10.05 35.85
N ALA A 149 18.14 -9.91 37.16
CA ALA A 149 17.60 -8.71 37.78
C ALA A 149 18.55 -7.52 37.52
N VAL A 150 18.17 -6.63 36.62
CA VAL A 150 18.85 -5.35 36.43
C VAL A 150 18.29 -4.37 37.45
N ALA A 151 19.17 -3.87 38.31
CA ALA A 151 18.87 -2.85 39.30
C ALA A 151 18.31 -1.57 38.65
N PRO A 152 17.36 -0.87 39.29
CA PRO A 152 16.77 0.34 38.74
C PRO A 152 17.82 1.46 38.63
N PRO A 153 17.88 2.21 37.52
CA PRO A 153 18.71 3.40 37.41
C PRO A 153 18.15 4.52 38.27
N SER A 154 19.03 5.13 39.07
CA SER A 154 18.77 6.31 39.89
C SER A 154 18.18 7.45 39.05
N ARG A 155 16.95 7.83 39.38
CA ARG A 155 16.20 8.93 38.78
C ARG A 155 16.92 10.26 39.08
N PRO A 156 17.37 11.04 38.08
CA PRO A 156 17.86 12.39 38.35
C PRO A 156 16.70 13.29 38.81
N ALA A 157 16.99 14.13 39.79
CA ALA A 157 16.05 15.07 40.41
C ALA A 157 15.44 16.02 39.37
N ALA A 158 14.13 16.24 39.45
CA ALA A 158 13.40 17.17 38.61
C ALA A 158 13.86 18.63 38.88
N PRO A 159 14.04 19.47 37.85
CA PRO A 159 14.29 20.88 38.04
C PRO A 159 13.05 21.59 38.59
N SER A 160 13.24 22.34 39.66
CA SER A 160 12.22 23.17 40.31
C SER A 160 11.75 24.27 39.36
N VAL A 161 10.47 24.23 38.96
CA VAL A 161 9.82 25.28 38.19
C VAL A 161 9.49 26.45 39.13
N GLY A 162 10.21 27.56 38.99
CA GLY A 162 9.89 28.81 39.68
C GLY A 162 8.64 29.50 39.10
N PRO A 163 7.88 30.24 39.93
CA PRO A 163 6.70 30.97 39.45
C PRO A 163 7.10 32.10 38.50
N ARG A 164 6.50 32.11 37.30
CA ARG A 164 6.65 33.19 36.31
C ARG A 164 5.88 34.42 36.76
N THR A 165 6.60 35.51 37.01
CA THR A 165 6.06 36.87 37.15
C THR A 165 5.48 37.34 35.80
N PRO A 166 4.23 37.83 35.75
CA PRO A 166 3.68 38.41 34.52
C PRO A 166 4.19 39.84 34.37
N LEU A 167 5.09 40.05 33.40
CA LEU A 167 5.50 41.38 32.97
C LEU A 167 4.53 41.84 31.86
N GLY A 168 3.77 42.89 32.16
CA GLY A 168 2.89 43.55 31.20
C GLY A 168 3.69 44.13 30.03
N GLY A 169 3.21 43.85 28.82
CA GLY A 169 3.66 44.45 27.57
C GLY A 169 2.51 44.47 26.55
N PRO A 170 2.41 45.49 25.67
CA PRO A 170 1.20 45.79 24.93
C PRO A 170 1.15 45.14 23.53
N ALA A 171 -0.10 44.98 23.06
CA ALA A 171 -0.54 44.81 21.67
C ALA A 171 -0.12 43.52 20.94
N GLU A 172 -0.89 42.46 21.20
CA GLU A 172 -0.96 41.27 20.34
C GLU A 172 -1.77 41.61 19.06
N PRO A 173 -1.24 41.38 17.84
CA PRO A 173 -1.99 41.59 16.61
C PRO A 173 -3.13 40.57 16.51
N ALA A 174 -4.32 41.09 16.18
CA ALA A 174 -5.59 40.38 16.10
C ALA A 174 -5.45 38.99 15.47
N ARG A 175 -5.53 37.97 16.34
CA ARG A 175 -5.82 36.60 15.93
C ARG A 175 -7.17 36.64 15.22
N ARG A 176 -7.16 36.50 13.89
CA ARG A 176 -8.39 36.31 13.11
C ARG A 176 -9.08 35.07 13.67
N ALA A 177 -10.16 35.32 14.41
CA ALA A 177 -11.03 34.28 14.92
C ALA A 177 -11.48 33.41 13.74
N LEU A 178 -11.17 32.12 13.82
CA LEU A 178 -11.73 31.14 12.89
C LEU A 178 -13.25 31.17 13.04
N PRO A 179 -14.02 31.10 11.94
CA PRO A 179 -15.48 31.09 12.02
C PRO A 179 -15.94 29.91 12.88
N PRO A 180 -16.99 30.09 13.70
CA PRO A 180 -17.51 29.02 14.53
C PRO A 180 -18.03 27.87 13.65
N VAL A 181 -17.66 26.64 14.00
CA VAL A 181 -18.23 25.43 13.39
C VAL A 181 -19.65 25.30 13.90
N THR A 182 -20.63 25.73 13.11
CA THR A 182 -22.05 25.76 13.51
C THR A 182 -22.79 24.45 13.29
N ASP A 183 -22.21 23.47 12.60
CA ASP A 183 -22.89 22.18 12.36
C ASP A 183 -21.90 21.01 12.23
N PRO A 184 -21.67 20.21 13.28
CA PRO A 184 -20.95 18.94 13.15
C PRO A 184 -21.84 17.94 12.39
N GLY A 185 -21.74 17.93 11.06
CA GLY A 185 -22.45 16.99 10.20
C GLY A 185 -22.86 17.52 8.83
N SER A 186 -22.90 18.85 8.64
CA SER A 186 -23.16 19.43 7.32
C SER A 186 -21.86 19.52 6.52
N TRP A 187 -21.64 18.59 5.60
CA TRP A 187 -20.59 18.77 4.59
C TRP A 187 -21.02 19.89 3.62
N PRO A 188 -20.09 20.77 3.19
CA PRO A 188 -20.40 21.88 2.27
C PRO A 188 -20.73 21.42 0.84
N TYR A 189 -20.58 20.12 0.58
CA TYR A 189 -21.05 19.48 -0.64
C TYR A 189 -22.41 18.88 -0.28
N GLY A 190 -23.47 19.29 -0.99
CA GLY A 190 -24.83 18.81 -0.79
C GLY A 190 -24.96 17.28 -0.81
N ASP A 191 -26.19 16.80 -0.60
CA ASP A 191 -26.49 15.38 -0.48
C ASP A 191 -25.79 14.56 -1.59
N ILE A 192 -25.09 13.49 -1.21
CA ILE A 192 -24.32 12.62 -2.11
C ILE A 192 -25.19 12.11 -3.27
N ARG A 193 -26.51 12.04 -3.07
CA ARG A 193 -27.50 11.69 -4.09
C ARG A 193 -27.54 12.67 -5.26
N ASP A 194 -27.28 13.95 -5.02
CA ASP A 194 -27.20 14.97 -6.07
C ASP A 194 -25.92 14.83 -6.90
N ILE A 195 -24.84 14.32 -6.31
CA ILE A 195 -23.56 14.07 -6.99
C ILE A 195 -23.62 12.78 -7.81
N LEU A 196 -24.39 11.79 -7.36
CA LEU A 196 -24.42 10.46 -7.97
C LEU A 196 -25.37 10.32 -9.16
N GLY A 197 -26.18 11.33 -9.49
CA GLY A 197 -27.05 11.31 -10.65
C GLY A 197 -28.06 10.16 -10.58
N THR A 198 -29.28 10.47 -10.18
CA THR A 198 -30.42 9.55 -10.26
C THR A 198 -30.76 9.25 -11.73
N ASP A 199 -29.97 8.40 -12.39
CA ASP A 199 -30.34 7.71 -13.62
C ASP A 199 -31.34 6.60 -13.25
N GLY A 200 -32.55 7.04 -12.92
CA GLY A 200 -33.74 6.21 -12.85
C GLY A 200 -34.08 5.68 -14.23
N ARG A 201 -33.55 4.50 -14.57
CA ARG A 201 -34.10 3.65 -15.63
C ARG A 201 -35.28 2.86 -15.07
N ASP A 202 -36.41 3.56 -14.93
CA ASP A 202 -37.72 2.92 -14.91
C ASP A 202 -38.12 2.67 -16.36
N GLY A 203 -38.08 1.41 -16.80
CA GLY A 203 -38.35 1.08 -18.19
C GLY A 203 -38.33 -0.41 -18.51
N TYR A 204 -38.97 -1.24 -17.68
CA TYR A 204 -39.44 -2.56 -18.11
C TYR A 204 -40.92 -2.68 -17.73
N ALA A 205 -41.78 -2.35 -18.68
CA ALA A 205 -43.16 -2.78 -18.70
C ALA A 205 -43.27 -4.01 -19.60
N ALA A 206 -44.11 -4.94 -19.13
CA ALA A 206 -44.36 -6.30 -19.61
C ALA A 206 -44.90 -6.40 -21.05
#